data_AF-A0A828YY63-F1
#
_entry.id   AF-A0A828YY63-F1
#
_cell.length_a   1.000
_cell.length_b   1.000
_cell.length_c   1.000
_cell.angle_alpha   90.00
_cell.angle_beta   90.00
_cell.angle_gamma   90.00
#
_symmetry.space_group_name_H-M   'P 1'
#
loop_
_entity.id
_entity.type
_entity.pdbx_description
1 polymer ?
#
loop_
_entity_poly.entity_id
_entity_poly.type
_entity_poly.pdbx_seq_one_letter_code
_entity_poly.pdbx_strand_id
1 'polypeptide(L)'
;MTHTVIPISFWIAFGNKFIPTRLLIIGILFSILPDADVIAFRFGIPYESDWGHRGFSHSILFAFSLSVLACVLVRWLQVRMEIVISFLFVSILSHGFLDAMTNGGLGVGFLIPYSSERFFFNLRPIRVSPIGIKNFLTARGLLVLRSEILIVWFPLLSIAISIFLIRTRTRIE
;
A
#
# COMPACT_ATOMS: atom_id res chain seq x y z
N MET A 1 6.03 1.51 5.91
CA MET A 1 5.29 2.65 6.52
C MET A 1 4.58 3.49 5.46
N THR A 2 5.26 3.89 4.40
CA THR A 2 4.72 4.79 3.37
C THR A 2 3.42 4.32 2.72
N HIS A 3 3.19 3.01 2.60
CA HIS A 3 1.98 2.46 2.01
C HIS A 3 0.68 2.91 2.71
N THR A 4 0.73 3.27 4.00
CA THR A 4 -0.44 3.75 4.73
C THR A 4 -0.96 5.10 4.22
N VAL A 5 -0.13 5.88 3.54
CA VAL A 5 -0.54 7.20 3.03
C VAL A 5 -1.64 7.09 1.99
N ILE A 6 -1.70 5.98 1.24
CA ILE A 6 -2.71 5.77 0.20
C ILE A 6 -4.12 5.73 0.81
N PRO A 7 -4.47 4.80 1.72
CA PRO A 7 -5.80 4.80 2.34
C PRO A 7 -6.09 6.08 3.13
N ILE A 8 -5.08 6.70 3.75
CA ILE A 8 -5.23 7.99 4.45
C ILE A 8 -5.61 9.12 3.48
N SER A 9 -4.91 9.24 2.35
CA SER A 9 -5.20 10.24 1.31
C SER A 9 -6.60 10.05 0.73
N PHE A 10 -7.02 8.80 0.47
CA PHE A 10 -8.40 8.51 0.06
C PHE A 10 -9.40 8.99 1.11
N TRP A 11 -9.16 8.70 2.39
CA TRP A 11 -10.07 9.13 3.45
C TRP A 11 -10.13 10.65 3.62
N ILE A 12 -9.00 11.36 3.52
CA ILE A 12 -8.98 12.83 3.51
C ILE A 12 -9.79 13.36 2.32
N ALA A 13 -9.55 12.83 1.12
CA ALA A 13 -10.21 13.29 -0.10
C ALA A 13 -11.72 13.05 -0.10
N PHE A 14 -12.18 11.88 0.38
CA PHE A 14 -13.59 11.44 0.26
C PHE A 14 -14.41 11.59 1.55
N GLY A 15 -13.76 11.54 2.71
CA GLY A 15 -14.34 11.72 4.04
C GLY A 15 -15.11 10.51 4.56
N ASN A 16 -15.47 10.59 5.85
CA ASN A 16 -16.10 9.50 6.61
C ASN A 16 -17.45 9.00 6.04
N LYS A 17 -18.16 9.84 5.27
CA LYS A 17 -19.43 9.47 4.63
C LYS A 17 -19.24 8.36 3.59
N PHE A 18 -18.11 8.34 2.88
CA PHE A 18 -17.82 7.36 1.83
C PHE A 18 -16.92 6.24 2.33
N ILE A 19 -15.95 6.57 3.18
CA ILE A 19 -14.99 5.64 3.75
C ILE A 19 -15.10 5.77 5.27
N PRO A 20 -15.93 4.97 5.95
CA PRO A 20 -16.04 5.03 7.40
C PRO A 20 -14.69 4.77 8.07
N THR A 21 -14.45 5.37 9.23
CA THR A 21 -13.19 5.20 9.99
C THR A 21 -12.80 3.74 10.20
N ARG A 22 -13.77 2.85 10.40
CA ARG A 22 -13.52 1.40 10.51
C ARG A 22 -12.90 0.82 9.24
N LEU A 23 -13.44 1.20 8.08
CA LEU A 23 -12.90 0.78 6.78
C LEU A 23 -11.51 1.39 6.54
N LEU A 24 -11.29 2.65 6.93
CA LEU A 24 -9.96 3.27 6.88
C LEU A 24 -8.94 2.47 7.69
N ILE A 25 -9.25 2.11 8.94
CA ILE A 25 -8.32 1.35 9.80
C ILE A 25 -7.96 0.02 9.13
N ILE A 26 -8.95 -0.71 8.59
CA ILE A 26 -8.67 -1.93 7.83
C ILE A 26 -7.79 -1.62 6.61
N GLY A 27 -8.08 -0.57 5.85
CA GLY A 27 -7.28 -0.17 4.69
C GLY A 27 -5.82 0.13 5.05
N ILE A 28 -5.58 0.83 6.16
CA ILE A 28 -4.23 1.08 6.68
C ILE A 28 -3.52 -0.25 7.00
N LEU A 29 -4.17 -1.14 7.75
CA LEU A 29 -3.61 -2.44 8.10
C LEU A 29 -3.33 -3.30 6.86
N PHE A 30 -4.26 -3.32 5.90
CA PHE A 30 -4.15 -4.12 4.69
C PHE A 30 -3.11 -3.55 3.72
N SER A 31 -2.91 -2.23 3.71
CA SER A 31 -1.87 -1.58 2.89
C SER A 31 -0.44 -1.94 3.31
N ILE A 32 -0.22 -2.39 4.56
CA ILE A 32 1.08 -2.83 5.05
C ILE A 32 1.19 -4.35 5.19
N LEU A 33 0.08 -5.07 5.02
CA LEU A 33 0.05 -6.53 5.17
C LEU A 33 0.96 -7.28 4.20
N PRO A 34 1.19 -6.84 2.95
CA PRO A 34 2.13 -7.52 2.06
C PRO A 34 3.53 -7.75 2.66
N ASP A 35 4.06 -6.76 3.38
CA ASP A 35 5.37 -6.84 4.08
C ASP A 35 5.42 -7.85 5.23
N ALA A 36 4.28 -8.40 5.66
CA ALA A 36 4.28 -9.47 6.65
C ALA A 36 5.01 -10.73 6.14
N ASP A 37 5.20 -10.84 4.83
CA ASP A 37 6.00 -11.89 4.17
C ASP A 37 7.47 -11.92 4.61
N VAL A 38 8.01 -10.87 5.22
CA VAL A 38 9.37 -10.85 5.80
C VAL A 38 9.52 -11.93 6.88
N ILE A 39 8.42 -12.40 7.48
CA ILE A 39 8.43 -13.56 8.39
C ILE A 39 8.90 -14.85 7.71
N ALA A 40 8.69 -14.99 6.39
CA ALA A 40 9.09 -16.14 5.58
C ALA A 40 10.61 -16.42 5.68
N PHE A 41 11.43 -15.38 5.86
CA PHE A 41 12.87 -15.53 6.09
C PHE A 41 13.19 -16.33 7.36
N ARG A 42 12.35 -16.26 8.40
CA ARG A 42 12.53 -17.07 9.61
C ARG A 42 12.24 -18.55 9.39
N PHE A 43 11.50 -18.86 8.34
CA PHE A 43 11.21 -20.23 7.90
C PHE A 43 12.17 -20.71 6.80
N GLY A 44 13.21 -19.95 6.49
CA GLY A 44 14.22 -20.31 5.49
C GLY A 44 13.78 -20.13 4.04
N ILE A 45 12.67 -19.42 3.79
CA ILE A 45 12.22 -19.11 2.42
C ILE A 45 13.13 -18.00 1.84
N PRO A 46 13.81 -18.24 0.70
CA PRO A 46 14.69 -17.25 0.08
C PRO A 46 13.95 -16.02 -0.43
N TYR A 47 14.64 -14.88 -0.55
CA TYR A 47 14.05 -13.63 -1.04
C TYR A 47 13.58 -13.75 -2.50
N GLU A 48 14.29 -14.53 -3.29
CA GLU A 48 14.05 -14.74 -4.72
C GLU A 48 12.85 -15.66 -4.99
N SER A 49 12.39 -16.40 -3.98
CA SER A 49 11.23 -17.29 -4.11
C SER A 49 9.95 -16.50 -4.41
N ASP A 50 8.98 -17.14 -5.05
CA ASP A 50 7.62 -16.60 -5.21
C ASP A 50 6.88 -16.43 -3.88
N TRP A 51 7.33 -17.12 -2.83
CA TRP A 51 6.86 -16.95 -1.46
C TRP A 51 7.76 -16.04 -0.62
N GLY A 52 8.85 -15.53 -1.21
CA GLY A 52 9.76 -14.58 -0.58
C GLY A 52 9.17 -13.17 -0.55
N HIS A 53 9.92 -12.25 0.07
CA HIS A 53 9.53 -10.84 0.13
C HIS A 53 9.36 -10.26 -1.29
N ARG A 54 8.35 -9.41 -1.49
CA ARG A 54 7.94 -8.88 -2.82
C ARG A 54 7.43 -9.93 -3.82
N GLY A 55 7.15 -11.14 -3.34
CA GLY A 55 6.56 -12.24 -4.09
C GLY A 55 5.02 -12.18 -4.14
N PHE A 56 4.37 -13.32 -3.86
CA PHE A 56 2.92 -13.51 -3.97
C PHE A 56 2.09 -12.48 -3.20
N SER A 57 2.53 -12.11 -2.00
CA SER A 57 1.92 -11.09 -1.12
C SER A 57 1.76 -9.72 -1.79
N HIS A 58 2.56 -9.41 -2.82
CA HIS A 58 2.54 -8.15 -3.55
C HIS A 58 1.84 -8.27 -4.92
N SER A 59 1.30 -9.45 -5.24
CA SER A 59 0.63 -9.71 -6.51
C SER A 59 -0.75 -9.05 -6.60
N ILE A 60 -1.21 -8.84 -7.84
CA ILE A 60 -2.56 -8.35 -8.12
C ILE A 60 -3.60 -9.36 -7.61
N LEU A 61 -3.33 -10.65 -7.76
CA LEU A 61 -4.22 -11.72 -7.31
C LEU A 61 -4.37 -11.72 -5.79
N PHE A 62 -3.29 -11.56 -5.04
CA PHE A 62 -3.33 -11.46 -3.59
C PHE A 62 -4.16 -10.24 -3.14
N ALA A 63 -3.89 -9.07 -3.72
CA ALA A 63 -4.63 -7.85 -3.41
C ALA A 63 -6.14 -8.02 -3.65
N PHE A 64 -6.53 -8.61 -4.78
CA PHE A 64 -7.93 -8.83 -5.12
C PHE A 64 -8.58 -9.86 -4.19
N SER A 65 -7.94 -11.02 -4.00
CA SER A 65 -8.46 -12.11 -3.18
C SER A 65 -8.68 -11.67 -1.73
N LEU A 66 -7.74 -10.93 -1.16
CA LEU A 66 -7.85 -10.41 0.20
C LEU A 66 -8.96 -9.36 0.33
N SER A 67 -9.16 -8.54 -0.69
CA SER A 67 -10.23 -7.53 -0.72
C SER A 67 -11.62 -8.17 -0.80
N VAL A 68 -11.77 -9.25 -1.58
CA VAL A 68 -12.99 -10.05 -1.62
C VAL A 68 -13.22 -10.78 -0.30
N LEU A 69 -12.17 -11.35 0.29
CA LEU A 69 -12.26 -12.01 1.60
C LEU A 69 -12.74 -11.03 2.70
N ALA A 70 -12.28 -9.77 2.66
CA ALA A 70 -12.72 -8.74 3.59
C ALA A 70 -14.22 -8.42 3.53
N CYS A 71 -14.93 -8.85 2.48
CA CYS A 71 -16.37 -8.63 2.38
C CYS A 71 -17.17 -9.38 3.45
N VAL A 72 -16.61 -10.36 4.13
CA VAL A 72 -17.23 -10.96 5.34
C VAL A 72 -17.51 -9.91 6.42
N LEU A 73 -16.76 -8.79 6.41
CA LEU A 73 -16.89 -7.69 7.36
C LEU A 73 -17.89 -6.61 6.91
N VAL A 74 -18.49 -6.71 5.70
CA VAL A 74 -19.38 -5.68 5.12
C VAL A 74 -20.51 -5.28 6.07
N ARG A 75 -21.16 -6.26 6.72
CA ARG A 75 -22.25 -5.99 7.68
C ARG A 75 -21.77 -5.23 8.92
N TRP A 76 -20.56 -5.50 9.39
CA TRP A 76 -19.98 -4.79 10.53
C TRP A 76 -19.49 -3.38 10.15
N LEU A 77 -19.02 -3.23 8.91
CA LEU A 77 -18.57 -1.96 8.35
C LEU A 77 -19.73 -1.03 7.98
N GLN A 78 -20.91 -1.57 7.68
CA GLN A 78 -22.09 -0.83 7.19
C GLN A 78 -21.79 -0.07 5.89
N VAL A 79 -21.04 -0.72 4.98
CA VAL A 79 -20.61 -0.17 3.69
C VAL A 79 -20.96 -1.15 2.58
N ARG A 80 -21.30 -0.65 1.39
CA ARG A 80 -21.56 -1.51 0.21
C ARG A 80 -20.33 -2.35 -0.15
N MET A 81 -20.56 -3.56 -0.64
CA MET A 81 -19.50 -4.53 -0.95
C MET A 81 -18.51 -3.98 -1.99
N GLU A 82 -19.00 -3.26 -3.00
CA GLU A 82 -18.18 -2.69 -4.07
C GLU A 82 -17.18 -1.67 -3.52
N ILE A 83 -17.60 -0.86 -2.55
CA ILE A 83 -16.72 0.14 -1.91
C ILE A 83 -15.64 -0.58 -1.10
N VAL A 84 -16.00 -1.63 -0.36
CA VAL A 84 -15.02 -2.43 0.41
C VAL A 84 -13.98 -3.06 -0.53
N ILE A 85 -14.43 -3.74 -1.59
CA ILE A 85 -13.52 -4.38 -2.56
C ILE A 85 -12.64 -3.32 -3.22
N SER A 86 -13.23 -2.26 -3.78
CA SER A 86 -12.47 -1.25 -4.53
C SER A 86 -11.43 -0.54 -3.65
N PHE A 87 -11.84 -0.12 -2.45
CA PHE A 87 -10.97 0.62 -1.54
C PHE A 87 -9.82 -0.24 -1.02
N LEU A 88 -10.10 -1.47 -0.59
CA LEU A 88 -9.06 -2.37 -0.09
C LEU A 88 -8.15 -2.86 -1.21
N PHE A 89 -8.70 -3.14 -2.40
CA PHE A 89 -7.91 -3.59 -3.54
C PHE A 89 -6.87 -2.54 -3.92
N VAL A 90 -7.29 -1.28 -4.07
CA VAL A 90 -6.37 -0.17 -4.35
C VAL A 90 -5.37 0.03 -3.20
N SER A 91 -5.82 -0.08 -1.95
CA SER A 91 -4.94 0.08 -0.78
C SER A 91 -3.83 -0.98 -0.75
N ILE A 92 -4.16 -2.25 -0.99
CA ILE A 92 -3.19 -3.35 -1.01
C ILE A 92 -2.32 -3.28 -2.26
N LEU A 93 -2.92 -3.13 -3.45
CA LEU A 93 -2.20 -3.13 -4.72
C LEU A 93 -1.19 -1.98 -4.79
N SER A 94 -1.53 -0.83 -4.23
CA SER A 94 -0.63 0.33 -4.16
C SER A 94 0.70 0.02 -3.46
N HIS A 95 0.72 -1.00 -2.59
CA HIS A 95 1.93 -1.46 -1.93
C HIS A 95 2.98 -1.91 -2.95
N GLY A 96 2.62 -2.89 -3.78
CA GLY A 96 3.50 -3.41 -4.84
C GLY A 96 3.88 -2.32 -5.86
N PHE A 97 2.96 -1.41 -6.19
CA PHE A 97 3.26 -0.28 -7.08
C PHE A 97 4.33 0.65 -6.51
N LEU A 98 4.23 1.03 -5.23
CA LEU A 98 5.24 1.86 -4.57
C LEU A 98 6.58 1.12 -4.45
N ASP A 99 6.55 -0.19 -4.22
CA ASP A 99 7.74 -1.02 -4.15
C ASP A 99 8.46 -1.16 -5.49
N ALA A 100 7.71 -1.29 -6.60
CA ALA A 100 8.26 -1.26 -7.95
C ALA A 100 8.86 0.10 -8.34
N MET A 101 8.54 1.18 -7.60
CA MET A 101 9.14 2.51 -7.73
C MET A 101 10.37 2.70 -6.83
N THR A 102 10.78 1.70 -6.06
CA THR A 102 12.00 1.77 -5.25
C THR A 102 13.26 1.49 -6.06
N ASN A 103 14.37 2.13 -5.70
CA ASN A 103 15.64 2.04 -6.43
C ASN A 103 16.57 0.91 -5.99
N GLY A 104 16.05 -0.13 -5.34
CA GLY A 104 16.82 -1.31 -4.97
C GLY A 104 15.97 -2.45 -4.42
N GLY A 105 16.62 -3.52 -3.98
CA GLY A 105 15.96 -4.78 -3.63
C GLY A 105 15.63 -5.61 -4.87
N LEU A 106 14.73 -6.56 -4.71
CA LEU A 106 14.14 -7.34 -5.81
C LEU A 106 12.94 -6.57 -6.36
N GLY A 107 12.60 -6.80 -7.64
CA GLY A 107 11.36 -6.27 -8.23
C GLY A 107 10.12 -6.88 -7.58
N VAL A 108 8.94 -6.51 -8.05
CA VAL A 108 7.66 -6.97 -7.50
C VAL A 108 7.04 -8.05 -8.38
N GLY A 109 6.60 -9.16 -7.79
CA GLY A 109 5.94 -10.26 -8.48
C GLY A 109 4.45 -10.02 -8.74
N PHE A 110 4.10 -9.00 -9.55
CA PHE A 110 2.70 -8.63 -9.79
C PHE A 110 1.82 -9.76 -10.34
N LEU A 111 2.43 -10.65 -11.14
CA LEU A 111 1.74 -11.72 -11.87
C LEU A 111 1.86 -13.10 -11.21
N ILE A 112 2.45 -13.22 -10.01
CA ILE A 112 2.47 -14.50 -9.28
C ILE A 112 1.03 -14.91 -8.95
N PRO A 113 0.66 -16.20 -9.12
CA PRO A 113 1.51 -17.36 -9.43
C PRO A 113 1.60 -17.72 -10.92
N TYR A 114 1.09 -16.88 -11.81
CA TYR A 114 1.07 -17.14 -13.25
C TYR A 114 2.44 -16.90 -13.91
N SER A 115 3.24 -15.99 -13.34
CA SER A 115 4.63 -15.75 -13.74
C SER A 115 5.46 -15.37 -12.53
N SER A 116 6.69 -15.90 -12.45
CA SER A 116 7.68 -15.58 -11.43
C SER A 116 8.49 -14.31 -11.74
N GLU A 117 8.17 -13.59 -12.82
CA GLU A 117 8.85 -12.35 -13.20
C GLU A 117 8.74 -11.28 -12.10
N ARG A 118 9.81 -10.51 -11.90
CA ARG A 118 9.92 -9.45 -10.89
C ARG A 118 10.04 -8.10 -11.60
N PHE A 119 9.05 -7.25 -11.43
CA PHE A 119 8.93 -6.00 -12.16
C PHE A 119 9.44 -4.80 -11.34
N PHE A 120 10.17 -3.93 -12.03
CA PHE A 120 10.44 -2.56 -11.58
C PHE A 120 9.86 -1.58 -12.60
N PHE A 121 9.52 -0.39 -12.16
CA PHE A 121 9.26 0.70 -13.10
C PHE A 121 10.57 1.33 -13.56
N ASN A 122 10.54 1.96 -14.73
CA ASN A 122 11.71 2.66 -15.29
C ASN A 122 12.13 3.83 -14.38
N LEU A 123 11.15 4.57 -13.86
CA LEU A 123 11.38 5.64 -12.90
C LEU A 123 11.28 5.07 -11.47
N ARG A 124 12.40 5.11 -10.75
CA ARG A 124 12.52 4.62 -9.37
C ARG A 124 12.99 5.71 -8.42
N PRO A 125 12.13 6.71 -8.13
CA PRO A 125 12.55 7.87 -7.36
C PRO A 125 12.64 7.57 -5.86
N ILE A 126 11.95 6.52 -5.38
CA ILE A 126 11.85 6.18 -3.97
C ILE A 126 13.11 5.41 -3.56
N ARG A 127 13.73 5.78 -2.44
CA ARG A 127 14.86 5.00 -1.92
C ARG A 127 14.36 3.72 -1.26
N VAL A 128 15.00 2.60 -1.60
CA VAL A 128 14.68 1.32 -0.95
C VAL A 128 14.98 1.36 0.55
N SER A 129 14.01 0.94 1.35
CA SER A 129 14.16 0.78 2.80
C SER A 129 14.98 -0.48 3.10
N PRO A 130 15.93 -0.43 4.04
CA PRO A 130 16.62 -1.64 4.46
C PRO A 130 15.65 -2.60 5.18
N ILE A 131 15.81 -3.90 4.94
CA ILE A 131 15.07 -4.93 5.67
C ILE A 131 15.55 -4.94 7.13
N GLY A 132 14.60 -4.83 8.07
CA GLY A 132 14.84 -4.87 9.51
C GLY A 132 15.10 -3.51 10.17
N ILE A 133 14.57 -3.36 11.39
CA ILE A 133 14.51 -2.08 12.11
C ILE A 133 15.89 -1.51 12.48
N LYS A 134 16.88 -2.37 12.73
CA LYS A 134 18.24 -1.96 13.13
C LYS A 134 18.93 -1.14 12.04
N ASN A 135 18.76 -1.54 10.78
CA ASN A 135 19.34 -0.85 9.64
C ASN A 135 18.55 0.42 9.27
N PHE A 136 17.27 0.46 9.62
CA PHE A 136 16.40 1.62 9.42
C PHE A 136 16.73 2.78 10.37
N LEU A 137 17.15 2.52 11.60
CA LEU A 137 17.52 3.56 12.58
C LEU A 137 18.94 4.14 12.36
N THR A 138 19.35 4.30 11.10
CA THR A 138 20.66 4.83 10.69
C THR A 138 20.48 6.06 9.79
N ALA A 139 21.59 6.73 9.43
CA ALA A 139 21.58 7.82 8.45
C ALA A 139 20.93 7.42 7.12
N ARG A 140 21.03 6.14 6.73
CA ARG A 140 20.37 5.60 5.54
C ARG A 140 18.84 5.64 5.67
N GLY A 141 18.28 5.33 6.83
CA GLY A 141 16.83 5.40 7.02
C GLY A 141 16.29 6.82 6.99
N LEU A 142 17.05 7.81 7.48
CA LEU A 142 16.67 9.22 7.32
C LEU A 142 16.59 9.64 5.86
N LEU A 143 17.53 9.16 5.03
CA LEU A 143 17.51 9.39 3.58
C LEU A 143 16.33 8.71 2.88
N VAL A 144 15.88 7.55 3.38
CA VAL A 144 14.67 6.85 2.91
C VAL A 144 13.44 7.67 3.27
N LEU A 145 13.26 8.02 4.55
CA LEU A 145 12.14 8.84 5.03
C LEU A 145 12.02 10.16 4.26
N ARG A 146 13.14 10.84 4.02
CA ARG A 146 13.14 12.07 3.22
C ARG A 146 12.63 11.82 1.80
N SER A 147 13.06 10.74 1.15
CA SER A 147 12.59 10.42 -0.20
C SER A 147 11.10 10.08 -0.22
N GLU A 148 10.63 9.28 0.74
CA GLU A 148 9.22 8.89 0.86
C GLU A 148 8.33 10.11 1.13
N ILE A 149 8.75 11.01 2.02
CA ILE A 149 8.01 12.24 2.33
C ILE A 149 7.87 13.11 1.09
N LEU A 150 8.97 13.37 0.39
CA LEU A 150 8.98 14.31 -0.74
C LEU A 150 8.27 13.75 -1.98
N ILE A 151 8.41 12.46 -2.25
CA ILE A 151 7.94 11.85 -3.50
C ILE A 151 6.55 11.26 -3.36
N VAL A 152 6.20 10.74 -2.18
CA VAL A 152 4.94 10.01 -1.99
C VAL A 152 3.98 10.80 -1.10
N TRP A 153 4.39 11.11 0.13
CA TRP A 153 3.48 11.74 1.09
C TRP A 153 3.04 13.14 0.69
N PHE A 154 3.98 14.03 0.40
CA PHE A 154 3.67 15.42 0.11
C PHE A 154 2.77 15.57 -1.13
N PRO A 155 3.05 14.93 -2.28
CA PRO A 155 2.16 15.03 -3.45
C PRO A 155 0.78 14.44 -3.18
N LEU A 156 0.69 13.25 -2.58
CA LEU A 156 -0.60 12.58 -2.35
C LEU A 156 -1.47 13.31 -1.33
N LEU A 157 -0.89 13.83 -0.25
CA LEU A 157 -1.63 14.63 0.72
C LEU A 157 -2.06 15.97 0.14
N SER A 158 -1.22 16.62 -0.68
CA SER A 158 -1.57 17.88 -1.34
C SER A 158 -2.77 17.70 -2.28
N ILE A 159 -2.79 16.62 -3.07
CA ILE A 159 -3.93 16.27 -3.93
C ILE A 159 -5.17 15.96 -3.09
N ALA A 160 -5.03 15.14 -2.04
CA ALA A 160 -6.16 14.77 -1.19
C ALA A 160 -6.81 15.97 -0.50
N ILE A 161 -5.99 16.89 0.04
CA ILE A 161 -6.46 18.13 0.68
C ILE A 161 -7.13 19.03 -0.36
N SER A 162 -6.57 19.15 -1.57
CA SER A 162 -7.18 19.93 -2.66
C SER A 162 -8.57 19.41 -3.02
N ILE A 163 -8.73 18.09 -3.18
CA ILE A 163 -10.03 17.46 -3.44
C ILE A 163 -11.00 17.71 -2.28
N PHE A 164 -10.54 17.59 -1.03
CA PHE A 164 -11.34 17.88 0.15
C PHE A 164 -11.87 19.32 0.14
N LEU A 165 -10.99 20.31 -0.10
CA LEU A 165 -11.35 21.73 -0.13
C LEU A 165 -12.33 22.08 -1.26
N ILE A 166 -12.20 21.46 -2.44
CA ILE A 166 -13.13 21.66 -3.55
C ILE A 166 -14.52 21.11 -3.18
N ARG A 167 -14.57 19.90 -2.61
CA ARG A 167 -15.84 19.24 -2.23
C ARG A 167 -16.58 19.92 -1.08
N THR A 168 -15.87 20.61 -0.18
CA THR A 168 -16.52 21.36 0.90
C THR A 168 -17.09 22.67 0.39
N ARG A 169 -16.43 23.35 -0.56
CA ARG A 169 -16.98 24.56 -1.20
C ARG A 169 -18.25 24.28 -1.98
N THR A 170 -18.27 23.23 -2.82
CA THR A 170 -19.45 22.89 -3.65
C THR A 170 -20.65 22.35 -2.88
N ARG A 171 -20.54 22.11 -1.57
CA ARG A 171 -21.67 21.75 -0.69
C ARG A 171 -22.27 22.93 0.06
N ILE A 172 -21.59 24.08 0.06
CA ILE A 172 -22.02 25.29 0.76
C ILE A 172 -22.81 26.21 -0.19
N GLU A 173 -22.66 26.02 -1.50
CA GLU A 173 -23.53 26.57 -2.56
C GLU A 173 -24.75 25.68 -2.81
#